data_AF-A0A4Q3C558-F1
#
_entry.id   AF-A0A4Q3C558-F1
#
_cell.length_a   1.000
_cell.length_b   1.000
_cell.length_c   1.000
_cell.angle_alpha   90.00
_cell.angle_beta   90.00
_cell.angle_gamma   90.00
#
_symmetry.space_group_name_H-M   'P 1'
#
loop_
_entity.id
_entity.type
_entity.pdbx_description
1 polymer ?
#
loop_
_entity_poly.entity_id
_entity_poly.type
_entity_poly.pdbx_seq_one_letter_code
_entity_poly.pdbx_strand_id
1 'polypeptide(L)'
;MSFDNKAALAAGIATLCIITGAAAIAQNAAEAPEARYYMDAGTIGGFMGQGANHELTLRLGSRLPASGAPQADHFMPQGARLGASVPLETPVRSTGSTEYGEFQRPKGRLLLYWGCGEKAGPGQPVVIDFAKVAKGQMPPNLFSAKVPMENGPQPENSRTYGTWPNGKTSKSISPQSSILGQHRIAGNYSPEIAFGLNQDFMAGLKVRTSNGAAGSTLLNWNGLNNATGYYAWAMGGQDMGGNKGGDMVWWSSSATQEFGGGLWNWLSPGTV
;
A
#
# COMPACT_ATOMS: atom_id res chain seq x y z
N MET A 1 -19.85 19.73 -10.10
CA MET A 1 -20.94 19.30 -11.01
C MET A 1 -22.19 19.24 -10.17
N SER A 2 -23.28 19.90 -10.60
CA SER A 2 -24.54 19.90 -9.83
C SER A 2 -25.20 18.54 -9.97
N PHE A 3 -25.25 17.76 -8.89
CA PHE A 3 -26.08 16.56 -8.79
C PHE A 3 -27.38 16.94 -8.07
N ASP A 4 -28.52 16.57 -8.64
CA ASP A 4 -29.84 16.85 -8.08
C ASP A 4 -30.01 16.26 -6.67
N ASN A 5 -30.53 17.10 -5.77
CA ASN A 5 -30.51 16.96 -4.30
C ASN A 5 -31.48 15.89 -3.72
N LYS A 6 -31.72 14.77 -4.42
CA LYS A 6 -32.66 13.72 -3.95
C LYS A 6 -32.09 12.31 -3.86
N ALA A 7 -30.82 12.09 -4.17
CA ALA A 7 -30.15 10.82 -3.84
C ALA A 7 -29.26 11.05 -2.62
N ALA A 8 -29.60 10.44 -1.49
CA ALA A 8 -28.68 10.31 -0.38
C ALA A 8 -27.45 9.53 -0.87
N LEU A 9 -26.37 10.26 -1.22
CA LEU A 9 -25.07 9.66 -1.42
C LEU A 9 -24.63 9.12 -0.05
N ALA A 10 -24.81 7.81 0.15
CA ALA A 10 -23.97 7.08 1.07
C ALA A 10 -22.56 7.07 0.47
N ALA A 11 -21.81 8.15 0.69
CA ALA A 11 -20.39 8.25 0.32
C ALA A 11 -19.60 7.31 1.25
N GLY A 12 -19.58 6.04 0.89
CA GLY A 12 -18.84 5.00 1.58
C GLY A 12 -17.42 4.87 1.04
N ILE A 13 -16.45 5.12 1.94
CA ILE A 13 -15.04 4.69 1.92
C ILE A 13 -14.11 5.52 1.00
N ALA A 14 -13.64 6.65 1.54
CA ALA A 14 -12.35 7.21 1.16
C ALA A 14 -11.24 6.40 1.86
N THR A 15 -10.63 5.44 1.15
CA THR A 15 -9.36 4.86 1.60
C THR A 15 -8.24 5.82 1.21
N LEU A 16 -7.81 6.64 2.16
CA LEU A 16 -6.60 7.42 2.02
C LEU A 16 -5.40 6.48 2.24
N CYS A 17 -4.83 5.92 1.16
CA CYS A 17 -3.48 5.36 1.27
C CYS A 17 -2.48 6.51 1.28
N ILE A 18 -1.91 6.75 2.44
CA ILE A 18 -0.83 7.71 2.60
C ILE A 18 0.44 6.92 2.33
N ILE A 19 1.25 7.36 1.36
CA ILE A 19 2.62 6.85 1.26
C ILE A 19 3.38 7.50 2.43
N THR A 20 3.25 6.94 3.63
CA THR A 20 4.13 7.27 4.75
C THR A 20 5.40 6.45 4.59
N GLY A 21 6.43 7.07 4.02
CA GLY A 21 7.75 6.46 3.97
C GLY A 21 8.43 6.53 5.33
N ALA A 22 8.45 5.43 6.08
CA ALA A 22 9.54 5.15 7.00
C ALA A 22 10.70 4.49 6.23
N ALA A 23 11.91 4.63 6.76
CA ALA A 23 13.18 4.31 6.10
C ALA A 23 13.25 2.88 5.52
N ALA A 24 13.05 2.75 4.20
CA ALA A 24 13.55 1.59 3.47
C ALA A 24 15.06 1.77 3.27
N ILE A 25 15.85 1.05 4.05
CA ILE A 25 17.30 0.97 3.82
C ILE A 25 17.51 -0.06 2.71
N ALA A 26 17.57 0.41 1.47
CA ALA A 26 18.04 -0.41 0.35
C ALA A 26 19.56 -0.60 0.45
N GLN A 27 20.03 -1.84 0.37
CA GLN A 27 21.46 -2.15 0.33
C GLN A 27 22.07 -1.62 -0.97
N ASN A 28 23.11 -0.79 -0.86
CA ASN A 28 24.00 -0.45 -1.98
C ASN A 28 25.06 -1.55 -2.13
N ALA A 29 25.13 -2.25 -3.28
CA ALA A 29 26.34 -2.92 -3.75
C ALA A 29 26.26 -3.30 -5.23
N ALA A 30 27.41 -3.22 -5.92
CA ALA A 30 27.61 -3.45 -7.35
C ALA A 30 27.49 -4.93 -7.81
N GLU A 31 26.91 -5.80 -6.97
CA GLU A 31 26.60 -7.19 -7.26
C GLU A 31 25.29 -7.53 -6.53
N ALA A 32 24.39 -8.32 -7.13
CA ALA A 32 23.08 -8.58 -6.53
C ALA A 32 23.28 -9.31 -5.18
N PRO A 33 22.83 -8.73 -4.05
CA PRO A 33 23.14 -9.26 -2.72
C PRO A 33 22.56 -10.67 -2.53
N GLU A 34 23.24 -11.49 -1.73
CA GLU A 34 22.82 -12.86 -1.42
C GLU A 34 21.43 -12.91 -0.77
N ALA A 35 21.12 -11.92 0.06
CA ALA A 35 19.82 -11.71 0.67
C ALA A 35 19.43 -10.23 0.62
N ARG A 36 18.15 -9.97 0.37
CA ARG A 36 17.51 -8.64 0.39
C ARG A 36 16.46 -8.63 1.48
N TYR A 37 16.33 -7.50 2.19
CA TYR A 37 15.28 -7.30 3.18
C TYR A 37 14.54 -5.99 2.92
N TYR A 38 13.22 -5.99 3.12
CA TYR A 38 12.36 -4.81 3.06
C TYR A 38 11.59 -4.73 4.37
N MET A 39 11.72 -3.60 5.07
CA MET A 39 10.99 -3.30 6.29
C MET A 39 10.11 -2.07 6.01
N ASP A 40 8.81 -2.28 5.96
CA ASP A 40 7.82 -1.23 5.70
C ASP A 40 7.14 -0.88 7.02
N ALA A 41 7.33 0.35 7.51
CA ALA A 41 6.72 0.83 8.74
C ALA A 41 5.82 2.04 8.44
N GLY A 42 4.58 1.98 8.91
CA GLY A 42 3.55 2.96 8.58
C GLY A 42 2.63 3.28 9.76
N THR A 43 1.79 4.28 9.57
CA THR A 43 0.73 4.62 10.50
C THR A 43 -0.58 4.75 9.76
N ILE A 44 -1.50 3.84 10.05
CA ILE A 44 -2.87 3.87 9.57
C ILE A 44 -3.65 4.85 10.45
N GLY A 45 -4.14 5.93 9.87
CA GLY A 45 -5.09 6.82 10.53
C GLY A 45 -6.39 6.06 10.83
N GLY A 46 -6.92 6.18 12.06
CA GLY A 46 -8.16 5.50 12.41
C GLY A 46 -9.37 6.12 11.70
N PHE A 47 -10.33 5.27 11.33
CA PHE A 47 -11.60 5.69 10.75
C PHE A 47 -12.60 6.06 11.86
N MET A 48 -13.43 7.08 11.65
CA MET A 48 -14.54 7.44 12.56
C MET A 48 -14.16 7.59 14.04
N GLY A 49 -13.04 8.25 14.33
CA GLY A 49 -12.63 8.54 15.71
C GLY A 49 -11.85 7.43 16.41
N GLN A 50 -11.54 6.33 15.72
CA GLN A 50 -10.49 5.42 16.19
C GLN A 50 -9.12 6.11 16.15
N GLY A 51 -8.26 5.80 17.12
CA GLY A 51 -6.88 6.28 17.15
C GLY A 51 -6.07 5.74 15.97
N ALA A 52 -4.97 6.40 15.64
CA ALA A 52 -4.04 5.89 14.65
C ALA A 52 -3.36 4.61 15.16
N ASN A 53 -3.13 3.65 14.27
CA ASN A 53 -2.42 2.42 14.55
C ASN A 53 -1.14 2.35 13.74
N HIS A 54 -0.09 1.78 14.34
CA HIS A 54 1.14 1.50 13.63
C HIS A 54 1.03 0.17 12.89
N GLU A 55 1.63 0.12 11.72
CA GLU A 55 1.78 -1.09 10.93
C GLU A 55 3.26 -1.31 10.65
N LEU A 56 3.67 -2.57 10.66
CA LEU A 56 5.03 -2.95 10.34
C LEU A 56 4.99 -4.27 9.59
N THR A 57 5.69 -4.32 8.46
CA THR A 57 5.96 -5.56 7.76
C THR A 57 7.46 -5.70 7.54
N LEU A 58 7.94 -6.94 7.58
CA LEU A 58 9.31 -7.29 7.24
C LEU A 58 9.28 -8.46 6.26
N ARG A 59 10.01 -8.33 5.17
CA ARG A 59 10.20 -9.36 4.16
C ARG A 59 11.68 -9.61 3.96
N LEU A 60 12.10 -10.86 4.00
CA LEU A 60 13.47 -11.32 3.75
C LEU A 60 13.43 -12.29 2.57
N GLY A 61 14.18 -11.99 1.52
CA GLY A 61 14.35 -12.88 0.38
C GLY A 61 15.82 -13.22 0.20
N SER A 62 16.12 -14.49 -0.02
CA SER A 62 17.50 -14.96 -0.21
C SER A 62 17.63 -15.81 -1.47
N ARG A 63 18.82 -15.75 -2.06
CA ARG A 63 19.29 -16.62 -3.16
C ARG A 63 19.89 -17.92 -2.63
N LEU A 64 20.21 -17.97 -1.34
CA LEU A 64 20.73 -19.15 -0.66
C LEU A 64 19.58 -20.11 -0.29
N PRO A 65 19.79 -21.43 -0.35
CA PRO A 65 18.87 -22.38 0.27
C PRO A 65 19.01 -22.32 1.80
N ALA A 66 17.94 -22.65 2.52
CA ALA A 66 18.04 -22.91 3.95
C ALA A 66 18.81 -24.20 4.25
N SER A 67 19.63 -24.19 5.30
CA SER A 67 20.18 -25.43 5.88
C SER A 67 19.11 -26.10 6.76
N GLY A 68 18.26 -26.91 6.14
CA GLY A 68 17.12 -27.56 6.80
C GLY A 68 15.81 -26.77 6.65
N ALA A 69 14.95 -26.83 7.66
CA ALA A 69 13.71 -26.04 7.67
C ALA A 69 14.04 -24.54 7.72
N PRO A 70 13.46 -23.70 6.84
CA PRO A 70 13.72 -22.26 6.85
C PRO A 70 13.36 -21.61 8.19
N GLN A 71 14.34 -20.93 8.80
CA GLN A 71 14.18 -20.21 10.04
C GLN A 71 14.97 -18.91 10.00
N ALA A 72 14.29 -17.81 10.34
CA ALA A 72 14.92 -16.53 10.60
C ALA A 72 14.09 -15.77 11.64
N ASP A 73 14.73 -14.87 12.36
CA ASP A 73 14.14 -14.04 13.41
C ASP A 73 14.53 -12.57 13.19
N HIS A 74 13.60 -11.66 13.47
CA HIS A 74 13.86 -10.23 13.56
C HIS A 74 13.93 -9.81 15.01
N PHE A 75 15.10 -9.34 15.41
CA PHE A 75 15.39 -8.76 16.71
C PHE A 75 15.22 -7.24 16.59
N MET A 76 14.20 -6.71 17.25
CA MET A 76 13.88 -5.29 17.26
C MET A 76 14.31 -4.65 18.59
N PRO A 77 14.46 -3.31 18.63
CA PRO A 77 14.68 -2.58 19.87
C PRO A 77 13.60 -2.89 20.91
N GLN A 78 13.94 -2.75 22.19
CA GLN A 78 12.99 -2.95 23.30
C GLN A 78 11.74 -2.07 23.17
N GLY A 79 11.89 -0.87 22.58
CA GLY A 79 10.80 0.05 22.29
C GLY A 79 9.71 -0.53 21.38
N ALA A 80 10.00 -1.56 20.58
CA ALA A 80 9.02 -2.19 19.71
C ALA A 80 7.96 -2.97 20.50
N ARG A 81 8.28 -3.37 21.74
CA ARG A 81 7.40 -4.12 22.65
C ARG A 81 6.97 -5.50 22.11
N LEU A 82 7.82 -6.13 21.29
CA LEU A 82 7.57 -7.45 20.70
C LEU A 82 8.37 -8.58 21.40
N GLY A 83 8.99 -8.29 22.55
CA GLY A 83 9.89 -9.22 23.24
C GLY A 83 11.26 -9.31 22.53
N ALA A 84 11.96 -10.43 22.72
CA ALA A 84 13.33 -10.60 22.23
C ALA A 84 13.44 -10.64 20.68
N SER A 85 12.50 -11.34 20.03
CA SER A 85 12.42 -11.42 18.57
C SER A 85 11.01 -11.78 18.10
N VAL A 86 10.78 -11.61 16.79
CA VAL A 86 9.66 -12.20 16.07
C VAL A 86 10.17 -13.17 14.99
N PRO A 87 9.58 -14.37 14.87
CA PRO A 87 9.99 -15.33 13.86
C PRO A 87 9.46 -14.91 12.48
N LEU A 88 10.27 -15.11 11.45
CA LEU A 88 9.84 -15.03 10.06
C LEU A 88 9.27 -16.38 9.61
N GLU A 89 8.21 -16.32 8.82
CA GLU A 89 7.58 -17.49 8.24
C GLU A 89 7.82 -17.52 6.73
N THR A 90 8.27 -18.67 6.24
CA THR A 90 8.24 -18.99 4.83
C THR A 90 6.83 -19.51 4.52
N PRO A 91 6.01 -18.78 3.75
CA PRO A 91 4.71 -19.27 3.35
C PRO A 91 4.89 -20.56 2.55
N VAL A 92 4.04 -21.55 2.81
CA VAL A 92 3.95 -22.72 1.93
C VAL A 92 3.51 -22.20 0.56
N ARG A 93 4.34 -22.40 -0.47
CA ARG A 93 3.97 -22.08 -1.84
C ARG A 93 2.75 -22.94 -2.19
N SER A 94 1.56 -22.35 -2.20
CA SER A 94 0.42 -23.01 -2.80
C SER A 94 0.67 -23.08 -4.30
N THR A 95 0.84 -24.29 -4.83
CA THR A 95 0.78 -24.55 -6.29
C THR A 95 -0.65 -24.44 -6.83
N GLY A 96 -1.60 -24.02 -6.00
CA GLY A 96 -2.89 -23.57 -6.50
C GLY A 96 -2.61 -22.37 -7.39
N SER A 97 -3.06 -22.46 -8.64
CA SER A 97 -3.50 -21.27 -9.37
C SER A 97 -4.09 -20.32 -8.35
N THR A 98 -3.70 -19.05 -8.37
CA THR A 98 -4.55 -18.03 -7.77
C THR A 98 -5.92 -18.23 -8.42
N GLU A 99 -6.80 -19.01 -7.77
CA GLU A 99 -8.22 -18.83 -7.90
C GLU A 99 -8.37 -17.41 -7.39
N TYR A 100 -8.21 -16.45 -8.30
CA TYR A 100 -9.01 -15.25 -8.27
C TYR A 100 -10.42 -15.80 -8.17
N GLY A 101 -10.91 -15.98 -6.92
CA GLY A 101 -12.19 -16.62 -6.66
C GLY A 101 -13.16 -16.00 -7.64
N GLU A 102 -13.76 -16.83 -8.50
CA GLU A 102 -14.33 -16.46 -9.81
C GLU A 102 -14.25 -14.96 -10.06
N PHE A 103 -13.21 -14.45 -10.75
CA PHE A 103 -13.11 -13.01 -11.02
C PHE A 103 -14.41 -12.54 -11.69
N GLN A 104 -15.35 -12.07 -10.89
CA GLN A 104 -16.65 -11.64 -11.35
C GLN A 104 -16.33 -10.35 -12.07
N ARG A 105 -16.34 -10.42 -13.40
CA ARG A 105 -16.13 -9.25 -14.24
C ARG A 105 -17.07 -8.18 -13.73
N PRO A 106 -16.56 -7.04 -13.22
CA PRO A 106 -17.42 -5.98 -12.74
C PRO A 106 -18.34 -5.59 -13.88
N LYS A 107 -19.64 -5.50 -13.62
CA LYS A 107 -20.59 -4.98 -14.61
C LYS A 107 -20.62 -3.46 -14.50
N GLY A 108 -20.87 -2.76 -15.61
CA GLY A 108 -21.01 -1.31 -15.64
C GLY A 108 -19.76 -0.60 -16.17
N ARG A 109 -19.48 0.59 -15.64
CA ARG A 109 -18.39 1.44 -16.11
C ARG A 109 -17.53 1.91 -14.93
N LEU A 110 -16.23 2.04 -15.14
CA LEU A 110 -15.32 2.72 -14.23
C LEU A 110 -14.92 4.07 -14.84
N LEU A 111 -15.20 5.15 -14.13
CA LEU A 111 -14.90 6.51 -14.50
C LEU A 111 -13.68 6.98 -13.72
N LEU A 112 -12.59 7.27 -14.43
CA LEU A 112 -11.34 7.74 -13.85
C LEU A 112 -11.26 9.27 -13.88
N TYR A 113 -10.96 9.87 -12.73
CA TYR A 113 -10.71 11.30 -12.57
C TYR A 113 -9.38 11.54 -11.85
N TRP A 114 -8.65 12.59 -12.21
CA TRP A 114 -7.39 12.95 -11.57
C TRP A 114 -7.26 14.46 -11.38
N GLY A 115 -6.45 14.84 -10.39
CA GLY A 115 -6.08 16.22 -10.10
C GLY A 115 -6.77 16.76 -8.86
N CYS A 116 -6.29 17.91 -8.38
CA CYS A 116 -6.74 18.55 -7.14
C CYS A 116 -7.73 19.72 -7.37
N GLY A 117 -8.16 19.94 -8.62
CA GLY A 117 -9.07 21.04 -8.96
C GLY A 117 -10.52 20.75 -8.59
N GLU A 118 -11.32 21.81 -8.42
CA GLU A 118 -12.76 21.69 -8.12
C GLU A 118 -13.57 21.07 -9.28
N LYS A 119 -13.03 21.11 -10.51
CA LYS A 119 -13.66 20.57 -11.71
C LYS A 119 -12.68 19.64 -12.44
N ALA A 120 -13.24 18.61 -13.07
CA ALA A 120 -12.49 17.71 -13.94
C ALA A 120 -11.85 18.52 -15.09
N GLY A 121 -10.57 18.26 -15.36
CA GLY A 121 -9.84 18.90 -16.44
C GLY A 121 -10.20 18.32 -17.82
N PRO A 122 -9.63 18.88 -18.90
CA PRO A 122 -9.79 18.32 -20.25
C PRO A 122 -9.38 16.84 -20.29
N GLY A 123 -10.14 16.03 -21.04
CA GLY A 123 -9.90 14.58 -21.19
C GLY A 123 -10.43 13.72 -20.03
N GLN A 124 -11.13 14.30 -19.07
CA GLN A 124 -11.72 13.61 -17.93
C GLN A 124 -13.26 13.61 -17.96
N PRO A 125 -13.91 12.53 -17.49
CA PRO A 125 -13.31 11.27 -17.07
C PRO A 125 -12.84 10.40 -18.23
N VAL A 126 -11.87 9.52 -17.95
CA VAL A 126 -11.65 8.35 -18.80
C VAL A 126 -12.66 7.28 -18.40
N VAL A 127 -13.47 6.81 -19.34
CA VAL A 127 -14.54 5.84 -19.10
C VAL A 127 -14.10 4.46 -19.58
N ILE A 128 -14.05 3.52 -18.63
CA ILE A 128 -13.71 2.13 -18.86
C ILE A 128 -15.01 1.34 -18.81
N ASP A 129 -15.43 0.85 -19.96
CA ASP A 129 -16.61 0.03 -20.09
C ASP A 129 -16.22 -1.45 -19.94
N PHE A 130 -16.62 -2.08 -18.83
CA PHE A 130 -16.24 -3.47 -18.57
C PHE A 130 -16.84 -4.44 -19.57
N ALA A 131 -17.97 -4.12 -20.20
CA ALA A 131 -18.54 -4.94 -21.27
C ALA A 131 -17.68 -4.92 -22.54
N LYS A 132 -16.99 -3.81 -22.81
CA LYS A 132 -16.01 -3.71 -23.91
C LYS A 132 -14.71 -4.43 -23.55
N VAL A 133 -14.21 -4.25 -22.33
CA VAL A 133 -13.04 -4.98 -21.82
C VAL A 133 -13.26 -6.50 -21.88
N ALA A 134 -14.44 -6.98 -21.49
CA ALA A 134 -14.80 -8.40 -21.57
C ALA A 134 -14.78 -8.96 -23.00
N LYS A 135 -14.93 -8.09 -24.01
CA LYS A 135 -14.82 -8.42 -25.45
C LYS A 135 -13.40 -8.23 -26.00
N GLY A 136 -12.40 -8.07 -25.13
CA GLY A 136 -11.00 -7.87 -25.50
C GLY A 136 -10.63 -6.43 -25.91
N GLN A 137 -11.56 -5.48 -25.79
CA GLN A 137 -11.31 -4.07 -26.13
C GLN A 137 -10.78 -3.34 -24.89
N MET A 138 -9.47 -3.43 -24.66
CA MET A 138 -8.80 -2.70 -23.59
C MET A 138 -8.57 -1.24 -24.03
N PRO A 139 -9.04 -0.23 -23.26
CA PRO A 139 -8.73 1.16 -23.54
C PRO A 139 -7.21 1.39 -23.48
N PRO A 140 -6.63 2.19 -24.38
CA PRO A 140 -5.25 2.63 -24.22
C PRO A 140 -5.12 3.44 -22.92
N ASN A 141 -4.00 3.29 -22.20
CA ASN A 141 -3.69 4.01 -20.95
C ASN A 141 -4.62 3.69 -19.75
N LEU A 142 -5.28 2.53 -19.74
CA LEU A 142 -6.09 2.05 -18.62
C LEU A 142 -5.34 2.07 -17.28
N PHE A 143 -4.07 1.69 -17.32
CA PHE A 143 -3.13 1.70 -16.21
C PHE A 143 -1.89 2.49 -16.64
N SER A 144 -2.02 3.79 -16.75
CA SER A 144 -0.88 4.70 -16.87
C SER A 144 -0.23 4.84 -15.50
N ALA A 145 0.39 3.78 -15.00
CA ALA A 145 1.36 3.88 -13.91
C ALA A 145 2.74 3.99 -14.58
N LYS A 146 3.14 5.22 -14.92
CA LYS A 146 4.53 5.51 -15.34
C LYS A 146 5.47 5.52 -14.14
N VAL A 147 4.91 5.56 -12.94
CA VAL A 147 5.65 5.47 -11.68
C VAL A 147 6.27 4.07 -11.54
N PRO A 148 7.61 3.96 -11.45
CA PRO A 148 8.27 2.67 -11.26
C PRO A 148 7.74 1.95 -10.02
N MET A 149 7.51 0.64 -10.15
CA MET A 149 7.25 -0.22 -9.01
C MET A 149 8.56 -0.82 -8.54
N GLU A 150 8.98 -0.46 -7.32
CA GLU A 150 10.11 -1.12 -6.70
C GLU A 150 9.68 -2.46 -6.09
N ASN A 151 10.02 -3.56 -6.77
CA ASN A 151 9.70 -4.90 -6.30
C ASN A 151 10.74 -5.36 -5.25
N GLY A 152 10.33 -5.38 -4.00
CA GLY A 152 11.07 -5.99 -2.90
C GLY A 152 11.13 -7.53 -2.98
N PRO A 153 11.68 -8.19 -1.95
CA PRO A 153 11.58 -9.63 -1.76
C PRO A 153 10.13 -10.12 -1.85
N GLN A 154 9.92 -11.16 -2.63
CA GLN A 154 8.65 -11.87 -2.77
C GLN A 154 8.91 -13.39 -2.79
N PRO A 155 7.93 -14.23 -2.41
CA PRO A 155 8.06 -15.68 -2.48
C PRO A 155 8.45 -16.20 -3.88
N GLU A 156 8.04 -15.51 -4.94
CA GLU A 156 8.25 -15.89 -6.35
C GLU A 156 9.66 -15.58 -6.83
N ASN A 157 10.29 -14.52 -6.30
CA ASN A 157 11.61 -14.06 -6.72
C ASN A 157 12.75 -14.45 -5.75
N SER A 158 12.44 -15.25 -4.73
CA SER A 158 13.37 -15.67 -3.68
C SER A 158 13.51 -17.19 -3.64
N ARG A 159 14.74 -17.71 -3.47
CA ARG A 159 14.98 -19.15 -3.27
C ARG A 159 14.50 -19.59 -1.90
N THR A 160 14.73 -18.77 -0.88
CA THR A 160 14.13 -18.90 0.45
C THR A 160 13.60 -17.55 0.87
N TYR A 161 12.43 -17.52 1.50
CA TYR A 161 11.70 -16.31 1.82
C TYR A 161 11.20 -16.35 3.26
N GLY A 162 11.13 -15.20 3.92
CA GLY A 162 10.53 -15.06 5.24
C GLY A 162 9.75 -13.77 5.32
N THR A 163 8.59 -13.79 5.99
CA THR A 163 7.78 -12.59 6.23
C THR A 163 7.32 -12.50 7.68
N TRP A 164 7.11 -11.28 8.15
CA TRP A 164 6.37 -10.95 9.37
C TRP A 164 5.51 -9.70 9.10
N PRO A 165 4.31 -9.56 9.66
CA PRO A 165 3.58 -10.51 10.51
C PRO A 165 3.21 -11.81 9.79
N ASN A 166 2.90 -12.85 10.56
CA ASN A 166 2.63 -14.20 10.05
C ASN A 166 1.86 -15.04 11.08
N GLY A 167 1.59 -16.33 10.77
CA GLY A 167 0.78 -17.20 11.63
C GLY A 167 1.54 -17.82 12.81
N LYS A 168 2.87 -17.72 12.87
CA LYS A 168 3.69 -18.34 13.93
C LYS A 168 3.57 -17.61 15.29
N THR A 169 3.14 -16.36 15.29
CA THR A 169 3.01 -15.57 16.52
C THR A 169 1.86 -14.57 16.42
N SER A 170 1.16 -14.34 17.53
CA SER A 170 0.13 -13.30 17.66
C SER A 170 0.69 -11.92 18.05
N LYS A 171 2.02 -11.78 18.13
CA LYS A 171 2.67 -10.49 18.41
C LYS A 171 2.34 -9.50 17.30
N SER A 172 1.93 -8.29 17.69
CA SER A 172 1.61 -7.20 16.78
C SER A 172 2.21 -5.90 17.28
N ILE A 173 2.58 -5.03 16.35
CA ILE A 173 2.91 -3.64 16.67
C ILE A 173 1.66 -2.92 17.21
N SER A 174 1.86 -2.00 18.15
CA SER A 174 0.79 -1.16 18.71
C SER A 174 1.12 0.33 18.55
N PRO A 175 0.17 1.25 18.82
CA PRO A 175 0.44 2.69 18.84
C PRO A 175 1.47 3.14 19.90
N GLN A 176 1.92 2.25 20.79
CA GLN A 176 2.95 2.53 21.81
C GLN A 176 4.30 1.90 21.46
N SER A 177 4.40 1.21 20.32
CA SER A 177 5.63 0.64 19.80
C SER A 177 6.50 1.73 19.16
N SER A 178 7.80 1.60 19.32
CA SER A 178 8.82 2.41 18.68
C SER A 178 9.82 1.50 17.96
N ILE A 179 10.19 1.85 16.73
CA ILE A 179 11.23 1.14 15.96
C ILE A 179 12.59 1.83 16.04
N LEU A 180 12.77 2.81 16.92
CA LEU A 180 14.05 3.50 17.05
C LEU A 180 15.11 2.59 17.70
N GLY A 181 16.30 2.57 17.09
CA GLY A 181 17.46 1.86 17.61
C GLY A 181 17.93 0.72 16.70
N GLN A 182 18.63 -0.25 17.30
CA GLN A 182 19.30 -1.33 16.58
C GLN A 182 18.36 -2.49 16.27
N HIS A 183 18.41 -2.93 15.02
CA HIS A 183 17.73 -4.10 14.50
C HIS A 183 18.74 -5.13 14.03
N ARG A 184 18.34 -6.39 14.11
CA ARG A 184 19.11 -7.51 13.56
C ARG A 184 18.18 -8.57 12.99
N ILE A 185 18.50 -9.08 11.83
CA ILE A 185 17.82 -10.21 11.19
C ILE A 185 18.85 -11.33 11.09
N ALA A 186 18.54 -12.48 11.68
CA ALA A 186 19.43 -13.64 11.66
C ALA A 186 18.63 -14.90 11.35
N GLY A 187 19.23 -15.82 10.61
CA GLY A 187 18.57 -17.05 10.19
C GLY A 187 19.52 -18.01 9.48
N ASN A 188 18.98 -19.13 9.00
CA ASN A 188 19.74 -20.20 8.37
C ASN A 188 19.73 -20.17 6.83
N TYR A 189 19.28 -19.07 6.24
CA TYR A 189 19.23 -18.86 4.79
C TYR A 189 19.69 -17.47 4.35
N SER A 190 20.27 -16.66 5.24
CA SER A 190 20.89 -15.38 4.90
C SER A 190 22.09 -15.12 5.79
N PRO A 191 23.07 -14.34 5.32
CA PRO A 191 23.98 -13.66 6.24
C PRO A 191 23.20 -12.87 7.30
N GLU A 192 23.80 -12.66 8.46
CA GLU A 192 23.22 -11.77 9.47
C GLU A 192 23.17 -10.34 8.94
N ILE A 193 22.03 -9.67 9.13
CA ILE A 193 21.80 -8.30 8.71
C ILE A 193 21.58 -7.47 9.96
N ALA A 194 22.42 -6.47 10.20
CA ALA A 194 22.28 -5.53 11.31
C ALA A 194 22.16 -4.10 10.78
N PHE A 195 21.22 -3.32 11.33
CA PHE A 195 20.98 -1.94 10.93
C PHE A 195 20.37 -1.13 12.07
N GLY A 196 20.59 0.18 12.07
CA GLY A 196 19.99 1.10 13.05
C GLY A 196 18.99 2.05 12.41
N LEU A 197 17.86 2.28 13.06
CA LEU A 197 16.87 3.27 12.66
C LEU A 197 16.97 4.51 13.56
N ASN A 198 17.01 5.68 12.92
CA ASN A 198 16.98 7.00 13.56
C ASN A 198 15.65 7.73 13.35
N GLN A 199 14.71 7.10 12.66
CA GLN A 199 13.35 7.58 12.45
C GLN A 199 12.37 6.51 12.94
N ASP A 200 11.32 6.97 13.61
CA ASP A 200 10.24 6.12 14.10
C ASP A 200 9.07 6.11 13.10
N PHE A 201 7.97 5.47 13.47
CA PHE A 201 6.70 5.58 12.76
C PHE A 201 6.33 7.04 12.50
N MET A 202 5.84 7.32 11.29
CA MET A 202 5.30 8.63 10.96
C MET A 202 4.07 8.94 11.81
N ALA A 203 3.85 10.22 12.13
CA ALA A 203 2.61 10.61 12.78
C ALA A 203 1.41 10.36 11.84
N GLY A 204 0.28 9.94 12.40
CA GLY A 204 -0.94 9.72 11.62
C GLY A 204 -1.50 11.01 11.04
N LEU A 205 -2.04 10.95 9.83
CA LEU A 205 -2.76 12.08 9.24
C LEU A 205 -4.12 12.29 9.92
N LYS A 206 -4.41 13.56 10.17
CA LYS A 206 -5.70 14.07 10.66
C LYS A 206 -6.42 14.68 9.48
N VAL A 207 -7.23 13.86 8.82
CA VAL A 207 -7.98 14.24 7.63
C VAL A 207 -9.28 14.94 8.02
N ARG A 208 -9.61 16.01 7.31
CA ARG A 208 -10.87 16.75 7.41
C ARG A 208 -11.47 16.89 6.02
N THR A 209 -12.77 16.64 5.93
CA THR A 209 -13.55 16.83 4.71
C THR A 209 -14.59 17.92 4.93
N SER A 210 -14.78 18.77 3.93
CA SER A 210 -15.88 19.73 3.90
C SER A 210 -16.49 19.81 2.50
N ASN A 211 -17.71 20.32 2.40
CA ASN A 211 -18.36 20.55 1.12
C ASN A 211 -17.76 21.79 0.47
N GLY A 212 -17.32 21.67 -0.78
CA GLY A 212 -16.90 22.78 -1.62
C GLY A 212 -18.09 23.46 -2.31
N ALA A 213 -17.87 24.67 -2.80
CA ALA A 213 -18.93 25.53 -3.33
C ALA A 213 -19.62 24.97 -4.59
N ALA A 214 -18.91 24.22 -5.43
CA ALA A 214 -19.45 23.62 -6.66
C ALA A 214 -19.87 22.13 -6.52
N GLY A 215 -20.12 21.67 -5.29
CA GLY A 215 -20.45 20.27 -4.98
C GLY A 215 -19.23 19.34 -4.95
N SER A 216 -18.03 19.90 -4.84
CA SER A 216 -16.79 19.14 -4.61
C SER A 216 -16.66 18.78 -3.12
N THR A 217 -15.75 17.84 -2.80
CA THR A 217 -15.32 17.61 -1.42
C THR A 217 -13.93 18.20 -1.26
N LEU A 218 -13.79 19.16 -0.35
CA LEU A 218 -12.50 19.70 0.05
C LEU A 218 -11.86 18.75 1.04
N LEU A 219 -10.66 18.26 0.71
CA LEU A 219 -9.86 17.39 1.55
C LEU A 219 -8.70 18.20 2.15
N ASN A 220 -8.58 18.20 3.47
CA ASN A 220 -7.51 18.87 4.19
C ASN A 220 -6.87 17.91 5.21
N TRP A 221 -5.56 18.00 5.40
CA TRP A 221 -4.85 17.22 6.41
C TRP A 221 -3.72 18.04 7.04
N ASN A 222 -3.23 17.62 8.21
CA ASN A 222 -2.03 18.23 8.78
C ASN A 222 -0.80 17.84 7.97
N GLY A 223 0.17 18.76 7.87
CA GLY A 223 1.50 18.41 7.38
C GLY A 223 2.24 17.46 8.33
N LEU A 224 3.07 16.62 7.75
CA LEU A 224 4.03 15.74 8.42
C LEU A 224 5.45 16.17 8.00
N ASN A 225 6.33 16.42 8.98
CA ASN A 225 7.66 17.01 8.73
C ASN A 225 8.57 16.15 7.85
N ASN A 226 8.43 14.82 7.92
CA ASN A 226 9.24 13.87 7.19
C ASN A 226 8.52 13.23 5.99
N ALA A 227 7.37 13.76 5.58
CA ALA A 227 6.71 13.30 4.36
C ALA A 227 7.47 13.83 3.12
N THR A 228 7.81 12.92 2.20
CA THR A 228 8.38 13.26 0.89
C THR A 228 7.30 13.63 -0.13
N GLY A 229 6.05 13.22 0.11
CA GLY A 229 4.91 13.56 -0.74
C GLY A 229 3.59 13.10 -0.13
N TYR A 230 2.49 13.53 -0.74
CA TYR A 230 1.13 13.07 -0.41
C TYR A 230 0.47 12.56 -1.67
N TYR A 231 -0.16 11.40 -1.55
CA TYR A 231 -1.02 10.84 -2.57
C TYR A 231 -2.37 10.53 -1.93
N ALA A 232 -3.44 10.98 -2.57
CA ALA A 232 -4.79 10.69 -2.15
C ALA A 232 -5.55 10.06 -3.32
N TRP A 233 -6.39 9.09 -3.00
CA TRP A 233 -7.31 8.51 -3.96
C TRP A 233 -8.63 8.18 -3.27
N ALA A 234 -9.69 8.08 -4.05
CA ALA A 234 -11.01 7.70 -3.56
C ALA A 234 -11.70 6.85 -4.62
N MET A 235 -12.44 5.84 -4.17
CA MET A 235 -13.34 5.07 -5.01
C MET A 235 -14.76 5.17 -4.45
N GLY A 236 -15.75 5.25 -5.32
CA GLY A 236 -17.15 5.27 -4.91
C GLY A 236 -18.06 4.94 -6.08
N GLY A 237 -19.26 4.47 -5.81
CA GLY A 237 -20.21 4.11 -6.86
C GLY A 237 -21.58 3.84 -6.28
N GLN A 238 -22.62 3.95 -7.10
CA GLN A 238 -23.93 3.42 -6.72
C GLN A 238 -23.84 1.88 -6.72
N ASP A 239 -24.37 1.25 -5.66
CA ASP A 239 -24.45 -0.20 -5.52
C ASP A 239 -23.09 -0.95 -5.55
N MET A 240 -22.06 -0.46 -4.84
CA MET A 240 -20.74 -1.11 -4.61
C MET A 240 -20.79 -2.48 -3.88
N GLY A 241 -21.93 -3.18 -3.91
CA GLY A 241 -22.15 -4.54 -3.40
C GLY A 241 -23.28 -5.29 -4.12
N GLY A 242 -23.79 -4.75 -5.23
CA GLY A 242 -24.89 -5.34 -6.00
C GLY A 242 -24.44 -5.76 -7.40
N ASN A 243 -24.88 -6.94 -7.85
CA ASN A 243 -24.58 -7.50 -9.18
C ASN A 243 -25.32 -6.79 -10.34
N LYS A 244 -25.75 -5.53 -10.13
CA LYS A 244 -26.67 -4.78 -11.00
C LYS A 244 -25.97 -3.94 -12.08
N GLY A 245 -24.65 -3.77 -11.99
CA GLY A 245 -23.89 -2.98 -12.95
C GLY A 245 -24.18 -1.49 -12.80
N GLY A 246 -23.26 -0.78 -12.14
CA GLY A 246 -23.34 0.65 -11.89
C GLY A 246 -22.09 1.38 -12.36
N ASP A 247 -22.15 2.70 -12.36
CA ASP A 247 -20.97 3.52 -12.53
C ASP A 247 -20.16 3.54 -11.24
N MET A 248 -18.91 3.10 -11.34
CA MET A 248 -17.89 3.28 -10.34
C MET A 248 -17.04 4.48 -10.72
N VAL A 249 -16.67 5.27 -9.74
CA VAL A 249 -15.78 6.42 -9.86
C VAL A 249 -14.51 6.09 -9.11
N TRP A 250 -13.37 6.32 -9.74
CA TRP A 250 -12.07 6.32 -9.08
C TRP A 250 -11.39 7.66 -9.36
N TRP A 251 -11.10 8.39 -8.28
CA TRP A 251 -10.37 9.64 -8.30
C TRP A 251 -8.96 9.48 -7.71
N SER A 252 -7.97 10.17 -8.28
CA SER A 252 -6.64 10.35 -7.67
C SER A 252 -6.22 11.82 -7.61
N SER A 253 -5.39 12.19 -6.65
CA SER A 253 -4.84 13.56 -6.53
C SER A 253 -3.69 13.84 -7.50
N SER A 254 -3.41 12.93 -8.45
CA SER A 254 -2.31 13.10 -9.40
C SER A 254 -2.58 14.22 -10.40
N ALA A 255 -1.56 15.01 -10.75
CA ALA A 255 -1.67 16.02 -11.81
C ALA A 255 -1.87 15.41 -13.20
N THR A 256 -1.55 14.12 -13.36
CA THR A 256 -1.70 13.37 -14.61
C THR A 256 -2.61 12.16 -14.38
N GLN A 257 -3.03 11.50 -15.45
CA GLN A 257 -3.79 10.25 -15.37
C GLN A 257 -2.88 9.18 -14.78
N GLU A 258 -2.71 9.10 -13.46
CA GLU A 258 -1.92 8.07 -12.80
C GLU A 258 -2.74 7.48 -11.66
N PHE A 259 -2.86 6.15 -11.69
CA PHE A 259 -3.70 5.36 -10.80
C PHE A 259 -3.00 4.05 -10.46
N GLY A 260 -3.01 3.67 -9.18
CA GLY A 260 -2.45 2.41 -8.73
C GLY A 260 -0.94 2.27 -8.94
N GLY A 261 -0.44 1.02 -8.95
CA GLY A 261 0.96 0.70 -9.22
C GLY A 261 1.92 1.26 -8.17
N GLY A 262 2.99 1.92 -8.61
CA GLY A 262 4.01 2.51 -7.72
C GLY A 262 3.44 3.56 -6.75
N LEU A 263 2.35 4.24 -7.11
CA LEU A 263 1.69 5.23 -6.24
C LEU A 263 1.00 4.65 -5.00
N TRP A 264 0.84 3.33 -4.94
CA TRP A 264 0.32 2.65 -3.75
C TRP A 264 1.41 2.06 -2.88
N ASN A 265 2.62 1.99 -3.42
CA ASN A 265 3.76 1.41 -2.76
C ASN A 265 4.72 2.51 -2.33
N TRP A 266 5.75 2.11 -1.60
CA TRP A 266 6.87 2.99 -1.34
C TRP A 266 7.56 3.39 -2.65
N LEU A 267 7.95 4.66 -2.72
CA LEU A 267 8.78 5.22 -3.78
C LEU A 267 10.10 5.69 -3.17
N SER A 268 11.20 5.32 -3.82
CA SER A 268 12.51 5.78 -3.36
C SER A 268 12.62 7.30 -3.44
N PRO A 269 13.37 7.95 -2.53
CA PRO A 269 13.49 9.41 -2.52
C PRO A 269 13.98 10.01 -3.85
N GLY A 270 14.74 9.27 -4.67
CA GLY A 270 15.15 9.72 -6.00
C GLY A 270 14.08 9.60 -7.09
N THR A 271 12.93 8.99 -6.78
CA THR A 271 11.79 8.82 -7.71
C THR A 271 10.71 9.89 -7.51
N VAL A 272 10.69 10.56 -6.34
CA VAL A 272 9.70 11.60 -5.97
C VAL A 272 10.16 12.98 -6.39
#